data_AF-A0A178EN48-F1
#
_entry.id   AF-A0A178EN48-F1
#
_cell.length_a   1.000
_cell.length_b   1.000
_cell.length_c   1.000
_cell.angle_alpha   90.00
_cell.angle_beta   90.00
_cell.angle_gamma   90.00
#
_symmetry.space_group_name_H-M   'P 1'
#
loop_
_entity.id
_entity.type
_entity.pdbx_description
1 polymer ?
#
loop_
_entity_poly.entity_id
_entity_poly.type
_entity_poly.pdbx_seq_one_letter_code
_entity_poly.pdbx_strand_id
1 'polypeptide(L)'
;MIPIIQKAANVCVYCRVRKQKCDRMLPRCERCSAKDLDCDYSAPPQFTGQRPEQLVIHNVPCGHADLSPHGAAELVHAVKACTNASSLPDSATNLSDLISEILDVAGFSLSDALTVFGPCIQQWCPVFFEDHIFGCTECMLSEPVNAQDGPKDPILWMCLWLVMRKPCSSHENMGASELYSTLKQVHAVLQSAPTTAFIVLQVGLIIAIHELGHGLRMPAYQTLASCTATLRLLEFEAMRKQDTESLEKLWWLKSSVIMLDRQLTVSVITDCLPLTNPTDHPISKSLRKILMTGLPPHDPRPLATAPRKLYIRTGAAVTAGHALEYIHDRQQGVEPEKSYDQVDAIVNRCISMLVVKPNSLDLFHCNAVPMTFSSHIVLQSTHIRYLQVAVSAEQPLEEEEFAKALAALKFSRSIAWDMMRVGFQMIKSEDSISRLPLSGLCSVLRAALLVLETNGLVDDNLFEEGEIDAYVQILHWFASRWTIGNEYLAKAKEVLG
;
A
#
# COMPACT_ATOMS: atom_id res chain seq x y z
N MET A 1 -7.29 69.56 50.25
CA MET A 1 -7.71 68.82 49.04
C MET A 1 -6.58 67.87 48.66
N ILE A 2 -6.80 66.56 48.74
CA ILE A 2 -5.82 65.55 48.29
C ILE A 2 -6.02 65.40 46.77
N PRO A 3 -4.97 65.56 45.94
CA PRO A 3 -5.11 65.42 44.50
C PRO A 3 -5.38 63.95 44.13
N ILE A 4 -6.51 63.70 43.49
CA ILE A 4 -6.88 62.39 42.96
C ILE A 4 -6.08 62.18 41.67
N ILE A 5 -4.97 61.44 41.75
CA ILE A 5 -4.18 61.06 40.58
C ILE A 5 -4.87 59.88 39.90
N GLN A 6 -5.44 60.10 38.72
CA GLN A 6 -6.01 59.03 37.90
C GLN A 6 -4.88 58.28 37.17
N LYS A 7 -4.86 56.95 37.33
CA LYS A 7 -3.92 56.06 36.64
C LYS A 7 -4.66 55.12 35.69
N ALA A 8 -4.05 54.86 34.55
CA ALA A 8 -4.51 53.85 33.61
C ALA A 8 -4.29 52.42 34.16
N ALA A 9 -5.19 51.50 33.82
CA ALA A 9 -5.06 50.09 34.18
C ALA A 9 -3.80 49.45 33.58
N ASN A 10 -3.48 49.80 32.32
CA ASN A 10 -2.39 49.23 31.55
C ASN A 10 -1.19 50.18 31.45
N VAL A 11 -0.02 49.62 31.14
CA VAL A 11 1.13 50.40 30.65
C VAL A 11 0.82 50.87 29.22
N CYS A 12 1.16 52.12 28.87
CA CYS A 12 0.92 52.60 27.52
C CYS A 12 1.69 51.79 26.47
N VAL A 13 1.15 51.72 25.25
CA VAL A 13 1.71 50.95 24.13
C VAL A 13 3.18 51.32 23.88
N TYR A 14 3.51 52.62 23.87
CA TYR A 14 4.86 53.11 23.61
C TYR A 14 5.90 52.60 24.61
N CYS A 15 5.60 52.67 25.91
CA CYS A 15 6.51 52.16 26.95
C CYS A 15 6.55 50.63 26.97
N ARG A 16 5.43 49.97 26.69
CA ARG A 16 5.31 48.50 26.63
C ARG A 16 6.20 47.92 25.53
N VAL A 17 6.09 48.43 24.29
CA VAL A 17 6.88 47.95 23.14
C VAL A 17 8.38 48.12 23.38
N ARG A 18 8.79 49.18 24.08
CA ARG A 18 10.21 49.49 24.34
C ARG A 18 10.74 48.92 25.67
N LYS A 19 9.93 48.10 26.36
CA LYS A 19 10.24 47.50 27.68
C LYS A 19 10.73 48.54 28.70
N GLN A 20 10.05 49.68 28.73
CA GLN A 20 10.41 50.86 29.50
C GLN A 20 9.45 51.06 30.69
N LYS A 21 9.96 51.58 31.82
CA LYS A 21 9.11 51.93 32.99
C LYS A 21 8.08 53.01 32.60
N CYS A 22 6.83 52.80 33.01
CA CYS A 22 5.68 53.69 32.77
C CYS A 22 4.93 53.89 34.09
N ASP A 23 4.68 55.15 34.46
CA ASP A 23 3.96 55.56 35.69
C ASP A 23 2.42 55.42 35.60
N ARG A 24 1.91 55.20 34.37
CA ARG A 24 0.50 55.06 34.00
C ARG A 24 -0.36 56.30 34.30
N MET A 25 0.23 57.49 34.41
CA MET A 25 -0.56 58.71 34.63
C MET A 25 -1.44 59.04 33.41
N LEU A 26 -2.68 59.46 33.65
CA LEU A 26 -3.58 59.95 32.61
C LEU A 26 -3.51 61.49 32.51
N PRO A 27 -3.59 62.07 31.30
CA PRO A 27 -3.76 61.42 29.99
C PRO A 27 -2.45 60.90 29.36
N ARG A 28 -1.28 61.33 29.85
CA ARG A 28 0.05 60.90 29.35
C ARG A 28 0.96 60.51 30.52
N CYS A 29 1.74 59.44 30.36
CA CYS A 29 2.80 59.09 31.30
C CYS A 29 3.93 60.12 31.28
N GLU A 30 4.64 60.33 32.40
CA GLU A 30 5.72 61.33 32.51
C GLU A 30 6.77 61.19 31.38
N ARG A 31 7.09 59.94 31.02
CA ARG A 31 8.07 59.63 29.96
C ARG A 31 7.58 59.97 28.55
N CYS A 32 6.30 59.76 28.26
CA CYS A 32 5.72 60.16 26.97
C CYS A 32 5.49 61.67 26.93
N SER A 33 5.11 62.28 28.06
CA SER A 33 4.99 63.73 28.20
C SER A 33 6.33 64.44 27.95
N ALA A 34 7.43 63.93 28.48
CA ALA A 34 8.77 64.48 28.27
C ALA A 34 9.25 64.40 26.80
N LYS A 35 8.58 63.62 25.96
CA LYS A 35 8.89 63.44 24.54
C LYS A 35 7.81 63.97 23.61
N ASP A 36 6.82 64.66 24.17
CA ASP A 36 5.61 65.13 23.49
C ASP A 36 4.91 64.05 22.65
N LEU A 37 4.75 62.86 23.25
CA LEU A 37 4.03 61.74 22.67
C LEU A 37 2.73 61.48 23.41
N ASP A 38 1.68 61.15 22.67
CA ASP A 38 0.42 60.67 23.24
C ASP A 38 0.54 59.23 23.74
N CYS A 39 -0.11 58.94 24.87
CA CYS A 39 -0.18 57.59 25.40
C CYS A 39 -1.43 56.89 24.91
N ASP A 40 -1.24 55.77 24.22
CA ASP A 40 -2.30 54.79 23.99
C ASP A 40 -2.30 53.78 25.15
N TYR A 41 -3.38 53.74 25.92
CA TYR A 41 -3.59 52.81 27.04
C TYR A 41 -4.55 51.66 26.70
N SER A 42 -4.89 51.49 25.41
CA SER A 42 -5.68 50.38 24.94
C SER A 42 -5.15 49.08 25.51
N ALA A 43 -6.08 48.23 25.97
CA ALA A 43 -5.73 46.89 26.40
C ALA A 43 -4.83 46.27 25.33
N PRO A 44 -3.75 45.56 25.71
CA PRO A 44 -3.05 44.74 24.73
C PRO A 44 -4.12 43.93 23.99
N PRO A 45 -4.04 43.78 22.65
CA PRO A 45 -4.88 42.82 21.99
C PRO A 45 -4.73 41.56 22.83
N GLN A 46 -5.85 41.06 23.35
CA GLN A 46 -5.88 39.70 23.84
C GLN A 46 -5.34 38.94 22.63
N PHE A 47 -4.12 38.40 22.73
CA PHE A 47 -3.85 37.21 21.97
C PHE A 47 -5.00 36.31 22.38
N THR A 48 -6.02 36.24 21.52
CA THR A 48 -6.94 35.12 21.52
C THR A 48 -5.98 33.95 21.59
N GLY A 49 -5.91 33.29 22.76
CA GLY A 49 -5.00 32.17 22.94
C GLY A 49 -5.20 31.33 21.70
N GLN A 50 -4.17 31.18 20.86
CA GLN A 50 -4.25 30.28 19.73
C GLN A 50 -4.70 28.98 20.38
N ARG A 51 -5.90 28.54 20.01
CA ARG A 51 -6.34 27.19 20.33
C ARG A 51 -5.16 26.31 19.92
N PRO A 52 -4.62 25.44 20.79
CA PRO A 52 -3.50 24.59 20.40
C PRO A 52 -3.85 23.98 19.04
N GLU A 53 -3.01 24.25 18.03
CA GLU A 53 -3.28 23.83 16.66
C GLU A 53 -3.43 22.31 16.71
N GLN A 54 -4.61 21.82 16.32
CA GLN A 54 -4.94 20.40 16.50
C GLN A 54 -4.02 19.56 15.63
N LEU A 55 -3.45 18.48 16.16
CA LEU A 55 -2.59 17.57 15.39
C LEU A 55 -3.38 16.72 14.37
N VAL A 56 -4.65 16.45 14.69
CA VAL A 56 -5.54 15.56 13.95
C VAL A 56 -6.90 16.24 13.74
N ILE A 57 -7.48 16.04 12.56
CA ILE A 57 -8.81 16.53 12.18
C ILE A 57 -9.75 15.32 12.06
N HIS A 58 -10.93 15.42 12.67
CA HIS A 58 -11.98 14.40 12.55
C HIS A 58 -13.08 14.86 11.60
N ASN A 59 -13.42 14.01 10.64
CA ASN A 59 -14.53 14.25 9.73
C ASN A 59 -15.84 13.83 10.40
N VAL A 60 -16.60 14.81 10.91
CA VAL A 60 -17.82 14.63 11.71
C VAL A 60 -18.84 13.64 11.14
N PRO A 61 -19.11 13.57 9.82
CA PRO A 61 -20.11 12.64 9.26
C PRO A 61 -19.75 11.16 9.35
N CYS A 62 -18.45 10.81 9.31
CA CYS A 62 -17.97 9.42 9.32
C CYS A 62 -17.13 9.07 10.56
N GLY A 63 -16.72 10.05 11.38
CA GLY A 63 -15.86 9.85 12.54
C GLY A 63 -14.40 9.52 12.22
N HIS A 64 -14.02 9.44 10.94
CA HIS A 64 -12.63 9.16 10.56
C HIS A 64 -11.71 10.36 10.80
N ALA A 65 -10.48 10.04 11.16
CA ALA A 65 -9.41 11.00 11.43
C ALA A 65 -8.43 11.11 10.25
N ASP A 66 -7.87 12.30 10.05
CA ASP A 66 -6.70 12.57 9.22
C ASP A 66 -5.73 13.50 9.96
N LEU A 67 -4.48 13.57 9.52
CA LEU A 67 -3.56 14.60 10.00
C LEU A 67 -4.09 16.00 9.65
N SER A 68 -3.87 16.94 10.56
CA SER A 68 -3.98 18.35 10.22
C SER A 68 -2.71 18.83 9.50
N PRO A 69 -2.75 19.96 8.79
CA PRO A 69 -1.53 20.58 8.26
C PRO A 69 -0.47 20.89 9.34
N HIS A 70 -0.91 21.18 10.57
CA HIS A 70 -0.02 21.39 11.71
C HIS A 70 0.63 20.07 12.15
N GLY A 71 -0.17 19.01 12.34
CA GLY A 71 0.35 17.68 12.71
C GLY A 71 1.28 17.10 11.65
N ALA A 72 0.99 17.35 10.37
CA ALA A 72 1.87 17.02 9.26
C ALA A 72 3.24 17.71 9.37
N ALA A 73 3.25 19.03 9.61
CA ALA A 73 4.47 19.81 9.75
C ALA A 73 5.30 19.37 10.96
N GLU A 74 4.67 19.17 12.12
CA GLU A 74 5.33 18.70 13.34
C GLU A 74 5.95 17.31 13.15
N LEU A 75 5.23 16.39 12.51
CA LEU A 75 5.74 15.03 12.24
C LEU A 75 6.98 15.06 11.32
N VAL A 76 6.90 15.78 10.20
CA VAL A 76 8.04 15.89 9.26
C VAL A 76 9.23 16.55 9.94
N HIS A 77 9.00 17.58 10.76
CA HIS A 77 10.05 18.25 11.52
C HIS A 77 10.71 17.31 12.54
N ALA A 78 9.92 16.54 13.30
CA ALA A 78 10.43 15.57 14.26
C ALA A 78 11.28 14.47 13.58
N VAL A 79 10.79 13.89 12.47
CA VAL A 79 11.57 12.90 11.69
C VAL A 79 12.86 13.50 11.16
N LYS A 80 12.82 14.73 10.65
CA LYS A 80 14.02 15.42 10.16
C LYS A 80 15.03 15.67 11.28
N ALA A 81 14.56 16.01 12.48
CA ALA A 81 15.43 16.17 13.64
C ALA A 81 16.13 14.85 14.00
N CYS A 82 15.38 13.74 14.06
CA CYS A 82 15.95 12.40 14.32
C CYS A 82 16.96 11.97 13.24
N THR A 83 16.68 12.27 11.97
CA THR A 83 17.55 11.88 10.85
C THR A 83 18.89 12.63 10.84
N ASN A 84 18.90 13.89 11.28
CA ASN A 84 20.10 14.73 11.34
C ASN A 84 20.87 14.60 12.67
N ALA A 85 20.19 14.18 13.74
CA ALA A 85 20.79 14.03 15.05
C ALA A 85 21.63 12.75 15.11
N SER A 86 22.90 12.86 14.73
CA SER A 86 23.91 11.90 15.17
C SER A 86 23.94 11.92 16.72
N SER A 87 23.24 10.99 17.36
CA SER A 87 23.33 10.62 18.78
C SER A 87 22.84 11.62 19.86
N LEU A 88 21.57 12.07 19.80
CA LEU A 88 20.87 12.64 20.97
C LEU A 88 19.61 11.81 21.32
N PRO A 89 19.60 11.08 22.46
CA PRO A 89 18.49 10.22 22.88
C PRO A 89 17.14 10.95 22.94
N ASP A 90 17.15 12.22 23.33
CA ASP A 90 15.95 13.03 23.53
C ASP A 90 15.11 13.17 22.24
N SER A 91 15.74 13.17 21.06
CA SER A 91 15.02 13.32 19.79
C SER A 91 14.14 12.13 19.43
N ALA A 92 14.59 10.90 19.71
CA ALA A 92 13.83 9.69 19.42
C ALA A 92 12.64 9.52 20.39
N THR A 93 12.84 9.86 21.66
CA THR A 93 11.76 9.90 22.66
C THR A 93 10.68 10.91 22.25
N ASN A 94 11.09 12.12 21.84
CA ASN A 94 10.16 13.15 21.37
C ASN A 94 9.33 12.71 20.13
N LEU A 95 9.92 11.96 19.20
CA LEU A 95 9.20 11.42 18.03
C LEU A 95 8.17 10.36 18.44
N SER A 96 8.55 9.44 19.33
CA SER A 96 7.66 8.40 19.84
C SER A 96 6.47 9.00 20.60
N ASP A 97 6.73 10.01 21.43
CA ASP A 97 5.69 10.70 22.21
C ASP A 97 4.72 11.46 21.29
N LEU A 98 5.24 12.20 20.31
CA LEU A 98 4.41 12.89 19.31
C LEU A 98 3.53 11.92 18.52
N ILE A 99 4.10 10.82 18.01
CA ILE A 99 3.33 9.82 17.26
C ILE A 99 2.26 9.18 18.16
N SER A 100 2.59 8.88 19.41
CA SER A 100 1.62 8.32 20.36
C SER A 100 0.47 9.29 20.62
N GLU A 101 0.76 10.59 20.79
CA GLU A 101 -0.26 11.63 20.93
C GLU A 101 -1.16 11.72 19.68
N ILE A 102 -0.56 11.74 18.48
CA ILE A 102 -1.30 11.76 17.21
C ILE A 102 -2.26 10.57 17.13
N LEU A 103 -1.76 9.35 17.40
CA LEU A 103 -2.56 8.13 17.28
C LEU A 103 -3.66 8.04 18.35
N ASP A 104 -3.38 8.50 19.58
CA ASP A 104 -4.37 8.58 20.66
C ASP A 104 -5.50 9.54 20.29
N VAL A 105 -5.16 10.75 19.83
CA VAL A 105 -6.15 11.73 19.37
C VAL A 105 -6.93 11.21 18.17
N ALA A 106 -6.31 10.47 17.26
CA ALA A 106 -6.97 9.85 16.11
C ALA A 106 -7.88 8.66 16.48
N GLY A 107 -7.85 8.19 17.74
CA GLY A 107 -8.56 7.00 18.18
C GLY A 107 -8.05 5.71 17.54
N PHE A 108 -6.77 5.68 17.14
CA PHE A 108 -6.18 4.54 16.45
C PHE A 108 -5.67 3.48 17.45
N SER A 109 -6.31 2.32 17.45
CA SER A 109 -5.87 1.16 18.23
C SER A 109 -4.83 0.36 17.47
N LEU A 110 -3.58 0.39 17.94
CA LEU A 110 -2.50 -0.41 17.36
C LEU A 110 -2.85 -1.90 17.44
N SER A 111 -3.33 -2.39 18.60
CA SER A 111 -3.68 -3.80 18.78
C SER A 111 -4.68 -4.29 17.73
N ASP A 112 -5.77 -3.54 17.51
CA ASP A 112 -6.79 -3.91 16.52
C ASP A 112 -6.21 -3.90 15.10
N ALA A 113 -5.39 -2.89 14.77
CA ALA A 113 -4.73 -2.80 13.48
C ALA A 113 -3.81 -4.00 13.21
N LEU A 114 -3.10 -4.51 14.22
CA LEU A 114 -2.23 -5.67 14.09
C LEU A 114 -3.02 -6.95 13.72
N THR A 115 -4.24 -7.12 14.25
CA THR A 115 -5.09 -8.28 13.93
C THR A 115 -5.58 -8.31 12.48
N VAL A 116 -5.68 -7.14 11.86
CA VAL A 116 -6.15 -6.96 10.47
C VAL A 116 -4.96 -6.97 9.50
N PHE A 117 -3.86 -6.30 9.87
CA PHE A 117 -2.69 -6.14 9.01
C PHE A 117 -2.05 -7.47 8.63
N GLY A 118 -1.91 -8.40 9.59
CA GLY A 118 -1.25 -9.70 9.35
C GLY A 118 -1.92 -10.48 8.21
N PRO A 119 -3.19 -10.87 8.34
CA PRO A 119 -3.95 -11.56 7.29
C PRO A 119 -4.07 -10.76 5.99
N CYS A 120 -4.27 -9.44 6.07
CA CYS A 120 -4.54 -8.61 4.90
C CYS A 120 -3.29 -8.30 4.06
N ILE A 121 -2.12 -8.13 4.70
CA ILE A 121 -0.91 -7.60 4.07
C ILE A 121 0.29 -8.51 4.29
N GLN A 122 0.70 -8.76 5.54
CA GLN A 122 1.92 -9.53 5.82
C GLN A 122 1.89 -10.90 5.14
N GLN A 123 0.71 -11.55 5.08
CA GLN A 123 0.52 -12.84 4.41
C GLN A 123 0.85 -12.89 2.93
N TRP A 124 1.13 -11.78 2.26
CA TRP A 124 1.44 -11.81 0.83
C TRP A 124 2.60 -10.90 0.48
N CYS A 125 2.76 -9.82 1.24
CA CYS A 125 3.88 -8.92 1.19
C CYS A 125 4.44 -8.78 2.62
N PRO A 126 5.28 -9.71 3.10
CA PRO A 126 5.93 -9.57 4.39
C PRO A 126 6.81 -8.31 4.41
N VAL A 127 6.48 -7.35 5.28
CA VAL A 127 7.23 -6.10 5.46
C VAL A 127 7.85 -6.03 6.85
N PHE A 128 7.15 -6.49 7.88
CA PHE A 128 7.66 -6.48 9.25
C PHE A 128 8.49 -7.72 9.56
N PHE A 129 9.45 -7.56 10.46
CA PHE A 129 10.38 -8.63 10.84
C PHE A 129 9.84 -9.50 11.97
N GLU A 130 8.88 -8.98 12.72
CA GLU A 130 8.20 -9.63 13.84
C GLU A 130 7.16 -10.65 13.33
N ASP A 131 7.53 -11.49 12.36
CA ASP A 131 6.63 -12.36 11.60
C ASP A 131 5.87 -13.39 12.47
N HIS A 132 6.37 -13.69 13.67
CA HIS A 132 5.68 -14.49 14.68
C HIS A 132 4.34 -13.90 15.16
N ILE A 133 4.12 -12.60 14.99
CA ILE A 133 2.90 -11.89 15.37
C ILE A 133 2.03 -11.64 14.13
N PHE A 134 2.67 -11.33 13.02
CA PHE A 134 2.01 -10.94 11.77
C PHE A 134 1.67 -12.10 10.82
N GLY A 135 2.27 -13.28 11.02
CA GLY A 135 2.16 -14.43 10.12
C GLY A 135 1.01 -15.40 10.43
N CYS A 136 0.34 -15.27 11.56
CA CYS A 136 -0.71 -16.21 11.99
C CYS A 136 -2.07 -15.86 11.37
N THR A 137 -2.51 -16.61 10.36
CA THR A 137 -3.90 -16.54 9.84
C THR A 137 -4.87 -17.51 10.53
N GLU A 138 -4.38 -18.48 11.30
CA GLU A 138 -5.22 -19.57 11.85
C GLU A 138 -5.39 -19.52 13.37
N CYS A 139 -4.55 -18.79 14.09
CA CYS A 139 -4.82 -18.52 15.49
C CYS A 139 -5.75 -17.32 15.55
N MET A 140 -7.02 -17.56 15.90
CA MET A 140 -7.65 -16.64 16.84
C MET A 140 -6.63 -16.48 17.97
N LEU A 141 -5.94 -15.35 17.99
CA LEU A 141 -4.97 -15.04 19.03
C LEU A 141 -5.71 -15.22 20.35
N SER A 142 -5.42 -16.31 21.04
CA SER A 142 -6.03 -16.64 22.34
C SER A 142 -5.57 -15.66 23.42
N GLU A 143 -4.55 -14.84 23.11
CA GLU A 143 -4.02 -13.78 23.95
C GLU A 143 -4.11 -12.43 23.21
N PRO A 144 -4.51 -11.34 23.89
CA PRO A 144 -4.57 -10.01 23.30
C PRO A 144 -3.17 -9.55 22.88
N VAL A 145 -3.01 -9.11 21.61
CA VAL A 145 -1.75 -8.54 21.12
C VAL A 145 -1.45 -7.27 21.91
N ASN A 146 -0.32 -7.22 22.61
CA ASN A 146 0.07 -6.04 23.36
C ASN A 146 0.71 -5.02 22.40
N ALA A 147 0.54 -3.72 22.65
CA ALA A 147 1.17 -2.67 21.85
C ALA A 147 2.71 -2.78 21.83
N GLN A 148 3.30 -3.37 22.88
CA GLN A 148 4.74 -3.65 22.98
C GLN A 148 5.23 -4.73 22.00
N ASP A 149 4.32 -5.51 21.42
CA ASP A 149 4.63 -6.58 20.47
C ASP A 149 4.66 -6.05 19.01
N GLY A 150 4.23 -4.81 18.78
CA GLY A 150 4.21 -4.17 17.45
C GLY A 150 5.60 -3.81 16.90
N PRO A 151 5.66 -3.16 15.72
CA PRO A 151 6.93 -2.72 15.14
C PRO A 151 7.65 -1.75 16.09
N LYS A 152 8.97 -1.85 16.22
CA LYS A 152 9.73 -1.04 17.18
C LYS A 152 9.87 0.43 16.78
N ASP A 153 9.77 0.73 15.49
CA ASP A 153 9.90 2.08 14.95
C ASP A 153 8.52 2.76 14.93
N PRO A 154 8.33 3.92 15.60
CA PRO A 154 7.03 4.56 15.70
C PRO A 154 6.52 5.07 14.33
N ILE A 155 7.38 5.30 13.34
CA ILE A 155 6.95 5.67 11.98
C ILE A 155 6.15 4.54 11.34
N LEU A 156 6.42 3.28 11.70
CA LEU A 156 5.65 2.13 11.21
C LEU A 156 4.24 2.09 11.79
N TRP A 157 3.99 2.69 12.97
CA TRP A 157 2.64 2.82 13.52
C TRP A 157 1.80 3.81 12.71
N MET A 158 2.41 4.90 12.24
CA MET A 158 1.79 5.82 11.29
C MET A 158 1.49 5.14 9.95
N CYS A 159 2.39 4.27 9.47
CA CYS A 159 2.17 3.46 8.27
C CYS A 159 1.03 2.46 8.45
N LEU A 160 0.92 1.84 9.63
CA LEU A 160 -0.21 0.99 10.00
C LEU A 160 -1.53 1.78 9.97
N TRP A 161 -1.55 2.99 10.52
CA TRP A 161 -2.72 3.86 10.45
C TRP A 161 -3.11 4.20 9.01
N LEU A 162 -2.14 4.56 8.16
CA LEU A 162 -2.36 4.85 6.74
C LEU A 162 -3.06 3.69 6.01
N VAL A 163 -2.52 2.48 6.15
CA VAL A 163 -3.00 1.34 5.37
C VAL A 163 -4.25 0.70 5.98
N MET A 164 -4.49 0.88 7.29
CA MET A 164 -5.70 0.40 7.97
C MET A 164 -6.88 1.35 7.86
N ARG A 165 -6.67 2.62 7.51
CA ARG A 165 -7.74 3.59 7.28
C ARG A 165 -8.69 3.15 6.17
N LYS A 166 -10.00 3.25 6.43
CA LYS A 166 -11.08 3.00 5.47
C LYS A 166 -11.54 4.33 4.84
N PRO A 167 -11.96 4.35 3.57
CA PRO A 167 -12.62 5.53 3.02
C PRO A 167 -13.96 5.80 3.73
N CYS A 168 -14.23 7.06 4.06
CA CYS A 168 -15.53 7.56 4.56
C CYS A 168 -16.66 7.41 3.54
N SER A 169 -16.32 7.45 2.25
CA SER A 169 -17.29 7.34 1.17
C SER A 169 -16.66 6.70 -0.05
N SER A 170 -17.47 6.11 -0.92
CA SER A 170 -17.01 5.54 -2.19
C SER A 170 -16.28 6.54 -3.09
N HIS A 171 -16.43 7.84 -2.85
CA HIS A 171 -15.82 8.92 -3.64
C HIS A 171 -14.66 9.62 -2.93
N GLU A 172 -14.25 9.18 -1.74
CA GLU A 172 -13.10 9.78 -1.07
C GLU A 172 -11.82 9.51 -1.86
N ASN A 173 -11.12 10.60 -2.19
CA ASN A 173 -9.81 10.50 -2.83
C ASN A 173 -8.75 10.24 -1.75
N MET A 174 -8.47 8.97 -1.49
CA MET A 174 -7.45 8.53 -0.54
C MET A 174 -6.04 9.06 -0.90
N GLY A 175 -5.77 9.34 -2.17
CA GLY A 175 -4.53 9.96 -2.63
C GLY A 175 -4.38 11.45 -2.27
N ALA A 176 -5.44 12.10 -1.79
CA ALA A 176 -5.43 13.47 -1.29
C ALA A 176 -5.38 13.55 0.25
N SER A 177 -5.24 12.42 0.95
CA SER A 177 -5.11 12.40 2.40
C SER A 177 -3.83 13.10 2.85
N GLU A 178 -3.94 13.90 3.92
CA GLU A 178 -2.80 14.60 4.53
C GLU A 178 -1.83 13.59 5.16
N LEU A 179 -2.33 12.53 5.80
CA LEU A 179 -1.51 11.42 6.29
C LEU A 179 -0.67 10.77 5.19
N TYR A 180 -1.28 10.47 4.04
CA TYR A 180 -0.59 9.87 2.90
C TYR A 180 0.51 10.81 2.35
N SER A 181 0.18 12.07 2.09
CA SER A 181 1.14 13.05 1.56
C SER A 181 2.28 13.31 2.56
N THR A 182 1.98 13.35 3.86
CA THR A 182 2.97 13.49 4.93
C THR A 182 3.90 12.29 5.00
N LEU A 183 3.38 11.06 4.90
CA LEU A 183 4.21 9.86 4.91
C LEU A 183 5.11 9.75 3.66
N LYS A 184 4.68 10.29 2.51
CA LYS A 184 5.55 10.44 1.33
C LYS A 184 6.71 11.41 1.61
N GLN A 185 6.44 12.52 2.30
CA GLN A 185 7.48 13.47 2.71
C GLN A 185 8.44 12.85 3.74
N VAL A 186 7.90 12.15 4.75
CA VAL A 186 8.68 11.39 5.73
C VAL A 186 9.58 10.37 5.04
N HIS A 187 9.06 9.60 4.08
CA HIS A 187 9.84 8.64 3.31
C HIS A 187 10.99 9.34 2.55
N ALA A 188 10.74 10.48 1.90
CA ALA A 188 11.77 11.26 1.23
C ALA A 188 12.85 11.79 2.20
N VAL A 189 12.46 12.23 3.41
CA VAL A 189 13.40 12.64 4.47
C VAL A 189 14.26 11.46 4.91
N LEU A 190 13.66 10.31 5.16
CA LEU A 190 14.38 9.08 5.53
C LEU A 190 15.37 8.64 4.44
N GLN A 191 15.02 8.83 3.16
CA GLN A 191 15.91 8.55 2.02
C GLN A 191 17.10 9.51 1.90
N SER A 192 16.97 10.71 2.47
CA SER A 192 18.06 11.71 2.50
C SER A 192 19.08 11.46 3.62
N ALA A 193 18.85 10.46 4.48
CA ALA A 193 19.76 10.09 5.56
C ALA A 193 21.13 9.63 5.02
N PRO A 194 22.22 9.84 5.78
CA PRO A 194 23.58 9.46 5.35
C PRO A 194 23.78 7.94 5.22
N THR A 195 22.93 7.14 5.86
CA THR A 195 22.99 5.67 5.84
C THR A 195 21.63 5.09 5.48
N THR A 196 21.61 4.08 4.63
CA THR A 196 20.36 3.41 4.25
C THR A 196 19.95 2.42 5.33
N ALA A 197 18.73 2.53 5.84
CA ALA A 197 18.18 1.63 6.86
C ALA A 197 16.97 0.86 6.34
N PHE A 198 16.67 -0.29 6.94
CA PHE A 198 15.52 -1.13 6.57
C PHE A 198 14.19 -0.38 6.67
N ILE A 199 14.05 0.52 7.66
CA ILE A 199 12.84 1.33 7.86
C ILE A 199 12.46 2.10 6.59
N VAL A 200 13.43 2.59 5.83
CA VAL A 200 13.20 3.32 4.57
C VAL A 200 12.43 2.44 3.59
N LEU A 201 12.90 1.19 3.41
CA LEU A 201 12.26 0.22 2.53
C LEU A 201 10.88 -0.20 3.07
N GLN A 202 10.75 -0.42 4.38
CA GLN A 202 9.49 -0.84 5.00
C GLN A 202 8.38 0.22 4.84
N VAL A 203 8.71 1.48 5.11
CA VAL A 203 7.80 2.62 4.91
C VAL A 203 7.38 2.72 3.43
N GLY A 204 8.36 2.66 2.51
CA GLY A 204 8.07 2.72 1.07
C GLY A 204 7.16 1.57 0.59
N LEU A 205 7.38 0.34 1.09
CA LEU A 205 6.53 -0.80 0.73
C LEU A 205 5.09 -0.64 1.22
N ILE A 206 4.88 -0.16 2.47
CA ILE A 206 3.52 0.06 2.99
C ILE A 206 2.81 1.17 2.23
N ILE A 207 3.52 2.25 1.89
CA ILE A 207 2.99 3.32 1.03
C ILE A 207 2.57 2.75 -0.33
N ALA A 208 3.41 1.94 -0.98
CA ALA A 208 3.09 1.34 -2.27
C ALA A 208 1.91 0.35 -2.19
N ILE A 209 1.72 -0.34 -1.06
CA ILE A 209 0.55 -1.20 -0.80
C ILE A 209 -0.72 -0.37 -0.63
N HIS A 210 -0.65 0.77 0.07
CA HIS A 210 -1.75 1.72 0.15
C HIS A 210 -2.10 2.26 -1.24
N GLU A 211 -1.10 2.69 -2.01
CA GLU A 211 -1.29 3.18 -3.38
C GLU A 211 -1.93 2.11 -4.29
N LEU A 212 -1.51 0.84 -4.18
CA LEU A 212 -2.15 -0.30 -4.86
C LEU A 212 -3.63 -0.43 -4.47
N GLY A 213 -3.94 -0.51 -3.17
CA GLY A 213 -5.29 -0.74 -2.68
C GLY A 213 -6.28 0.37 -3.06
N HIS A 214 -5.76 1.56 -3.38
CA HIS A 214 -6.56 2.71 -3.76
C HIS A 214 -6.49 3.09 -5.24
N GLY A 215 -5.84 2.28 -6.08
CA GLY A 215 -5.76 2.52 -7.54
C GLY A 215 -4.82 3.67 -7.93
N LEU A 216 -3.90 4.08 -7.06
CA LEU A 216 -2.93 5.16 -7.29
C LEU A 216 -1.71 4.63 -8.07
N ARG A 217 -1.92 4.24 -9.33
CA ARG A 217 -0.97 3.45 -10.14
C ARG A 217 0.36 4.16 -10.39
N MET A 218 0.31 5.43 -10.83
CA MET A 218 1.52 6.21 -11.14
C MET A 218 2.35 6.48 -9.87
N PRO A 219 1.75 6.94 -8.74
CA PRO A 219 2.46 7.01 -7.47
C PRO A 219 3.04 5.66 -7.02
N ALA A 220 2.27 4.56 -7.13
CA ALA A 220 2.72 3.23 -6.74
C ALA A 220 3.96 2.77 -7.50
N TYR A 221 3.98 2.95 -8.82
CA TYR A 221 5.13 2.65 -9.66
C TYR A 221 6.37 3.44 -9.22
N GLN A 222 6.22 4.73 -8.95
CA GLN A 222 7.32 5.59 -8.49
C GLN A 222 7.82 5.18 -7.10
N THR A 223 6.93 4.93 -6.16
CA THR A 223 7.29 4.44 -4.81
C THR A 223 8.05 3.13 -4.90
N LEU A 224 7.56 2.18 -5.69
CA LEU A 224 8.19 0.88 -5.81
C LEU A 224 9.55 0.93 -6.53
N ALA A 225 9.71 1.78 -7.54
CA ALA A 225 11.02 2.04 -8.13
C ALA A 225 12.01 2.58 -7.09
N SER A 226 11.54 3.46 -6.21
CA SER A 226 12.31 3.97 -5.08
C SER A 226 12.69 2.87 -4.08
N CYS A 227 11.73 2.01 -3.69
CA CYS A 227 11.98 0.83 -2.86
C CYS A 227 13.00 -0.13 -3.48
N THR A 228 12.94 -0.31 -4.80
CA THR A 228 13.89 -1.15 -5.54
C THR A 228 15.31 -0.62 -5.43
N ALA A 229 15.50 0.71 -5.55
CA ALA A 229 16.79 1.34 -5.35
C ALA A 229 17.28 1.19 -3.89
N THR A 230 16.41 1.44 -2.91
CA THR A 230 16.72 1.27 -1.47
C THR A 230 17.12 -0.16 -1.14
N LEU A 231 16.40 -1.17 -1.65
CA LEU A 231 16.70 -2.59 -1.46
C LEU A 231 18.09 -2.95 -1.97
N ARG A 232 18.47 -2.44 -3.16
CA ARG A 232 19.79 -2.70 -3.76
C ARG A 232 20.91 -2.03 -2.97
N LEU A 233 20.68 -0.84 -2.41
CA LEU A 233 21.64 -0.18 -1.53
C LEU A 233 21.83 -0.96 -0.23
N LEU A 234 20.75 -1.42 0.40
CA LEU A 234 20.81 -2.28 1.59
C LEU A 234 21.57 -3.58 1.31
N GLU A 235 21.30 -4.24 0.19
CA GLU A 235 22.02 -5.45 -0.23
C GLU A 235 23.51 -5.18 -0.43
N PHE A 236 23.85 -4.11 -1.15
CA PHE A 236 25.25 -3.72 -1.34
C PHE A 236 25.97 -3.48 0.00
N GLU A 237 25.33 -2.75 0.92
CA GLU A 237 25.88 -2.51 2.25
C GLU A 237 26.05 -3.79 3.07
N ALA A 238 25.05 -4.68 3.07
CA ALA A 238 25.07 -5.94 3.80
C ALA A 238 26.18 -6.86 3.25
N MET A 239 26.33 -6.96 1.93
CA MET A 239 27.42 -7.71 1.29
C MET A 239 28.79 -7.12 1.65
N ARG A 240 28.93 -5.79 1.61
CA ARG A 240 30.18 -5.09 1.96
C ARG A 240 30.57 -5.32 3.42
N LYS A 241 29.59 -5.34 4.33
CA LYS A 241 29.77 -5.59 5.77
C LYS A 241 29.83 -7.09 6.13
N GLN A 242 29.56 -7.98 5.18
CA GLN A 242 29.39 -9.43 5.40
C GLN A 242 28.32 -9.74 6.45
N ASP A 243 27.26 -8.94 6.49
CA ASP A 243 26.15 -9.07 7.43
C ASP A 243 25.15 -10.11 6.94
N THR A 244 25.30 -11.35 7.43
CA THR A 244 24.46 -12.49 7.04
C THR A 244 23.02 -12.34 7.50
N GLU A 245 22.77 -11.70 8.65
CA GLU A 245 21.42 -11.51 9.19
C GLU A 245 20.63 -10.54 8.30
N SER A 246 21.26 -9.44 7.89
CA SER A 246 20.65 -8.50 6.96
C SER A 246 20.40 -9.13 5.58
N LEU A 247 21.32 -9.96 5.09
CA LEU A 247 21.14 -10.68 3.82
C LEU A 247 19.95 -11.66 3.86
N GLU A 248 19.72 -12.31 5.00
CA GLU A 248 18.54 -13.15 5.22
C GLU A 248 17.25 -12.32 5.14
N LYS A 249 17.21 -11.16 5.81
CA LYS A 249 16.07 -10.23 5.75
C LYS A 249 15.77 -9.74 4.33
N LEU A 250 16.82 -9.41 3.59
CA LEU A 250 16.69 -8.93 2.22
C LEU A 250 16.14 -9.99 1.27
N TRP A 251 16.34 -11.29 1.57
CA TRP A 251 15.81 -12.36 0.73
C TRP A 251 14.28 -12.31 0.61
N TRP A 252 13.55 -12.28 1.73
CA TRP A 252 12.09 -12.21 1.64
C TRP A 252 11.59 -10.83 1.24
N LEU A 253 12.30 -9.75 1.60
CA LEU A 253 11.96 -8.41 1.11
C LEU A 253 12.07 -8.29 -0.41
N LYS A 254 13.02 -8.99 -1.05
CA LYS A 254 13.08 -9.13 -2.52
C LYS A 254 11.83 -9.82 -3.08
N SER A 255 11.37 -10.87 -2.41
CA SER A 255 10.11 -11.53 -2.75
C SER A 255 8.94 -10.55 -2.68
N SER A 256 8.83 -9.80 -1.57
CA SER A 256 7.81 -8.77 -1.36
C SER A 256 7.83 -7.69 -2.45
N VAL A 257 9.01 -7.17 -2.82
CA VAL A 257 9.17 -6.17 -3.90
C VAL A 257 8.66 -6.71 -5.24
N ILE A 258 9.07 -7.92 -5.65
CA ILE A 258 8.62 -8.51 -6.92
C ILE A 258 7.12 -8.83 -6.88
N MET A 259 6.64 -9.33 -5.74
CA MET A 259 5.23 -9.67 -5.53
C MET A 259 4.36 -8.42 -5.70
N LEU A 260 4.74 -7.32 -5.07
CA LEU A 260 4.06 -6.04 -5.20
C LEU A 260 4.16 -5.48 -6.64
N ASP A 261 5.33 -5.58 -7.29
CA ASP A 261 5.51 -5.13 -8.68
C ASP A 261 4.55 -5.83 -9.64
N ARG A 262 4.40 -7.16 -9.49
CA ARG A 262 3.44 -7.91 -10.29
C ARG A 262 2.00 -7.56 -9.95
N GLN A 263 1.70 -7.42 -8.66
CA GLN A 263 0.34 -7.12 -8.22
C GLN A 263 -0.12 -5.76 -8.74
N LEU A 264 0.77 -4.76 -8.77
CA LEU A 264 0.46 -3.44 -9.35
C LEU A 264 0.01 -3.56 -10.79
N THR A 265 0.75 -4.27 -11.64
CA THR A 265 0.41 -4.39 -13.07
C THR A 265 -0.82 -5.28 -13.29
N VAL A 266 -0.93 -6.42 -12.58
CA VAL A 266 -2.07 -7.35 -12.73
C VAL A 266 -3.38 -6.70 -12.30
N SER A 267 -3.37 -5.88 -11.25
CA SER A 267 -4.60 -5.30 -10.69
C SER A 267 -5.19 -4.19 -11.57
N VAL A 268 -4.47 -3.69 -12.57
CA VAL A 268 -4.91 -2.58 -13.41
C VAL A 268 -5.86 -3.06 -14.52
N ILE A 269 -6.83 -2.22 -14.89
CA ILE A 269 -7.80 -2.47 -15.98
C ILE A 269 -7.33 -1.89 -17.32
N THR A 270 -6.62 -0.76 -17.30
CA THR A 270 -6.17 -0.01 -18.49
C THR A 270 -4.66 -0.20 -18.73
N ASP A 271 -4.08 0.52 -19.70
CA ASP A 271 -2.67 0.47 -20.13
C ASP A 271 -1.69 -0.02 -19.06
N CYS A 272 -1.08 -1.18 -19.31
CA CYS A 272 -0.18 -1.79 -18.35
C CYS A 272 1.11 -0.97 -18.27
N LEU A 273 1.37 -0.38 -17.11
CA LEU A 273 2.69 0.17 -16.80
C LEU A 273 3.75 -0.94 -16.95
N PRO A 274 4.97 -0.60 -17.40
CA PRO A 274 6.07 -1.56 -17.41
C PRO A 274 6.35 -2.03 -15.97
N LEU A 275 7.07 -3.13 -15.84
CA LEU A 275 7.53 -3.60 -14.53
C LEU A 275 8.66 -2.70 -14.00
N THR A 276 8.66 -2.36 -12.71
CA THR A 276 9.83 -1.70 -12.09
C THR A 276 11.02 -2.65 -12.01
N ASN A 277 10.74 -3.96 -11.94
CA ASN A 277 11.74 -5.02 -11.86
C ASN A 277 11.52 -6.08 -12.96
N PRO A 278 11.85 -5.79 -14.23
CA PRO A 278 11.73 -6.75 -15.33
C PRO A 278 12.33 -8.14 -15.02
N THR A 279 11.97 -9.16 -15.79
CA THR A 279 12.38 -10.56 -15.59
C THR A 279 13.87 -10.78 -15.77
N ASP A 280 14.57 -9.83 -16.41
CA ASP A 280 16.02 -9.78 -16.54
C ASP A 280 16.71 -8.93 -15.44
N HIS A 281 15.94 -8.22 -14.61
CA HIS A 281 16.47 -7.42 -13.51
C HIS A 281 17.26 -8.31 -12.52
N PRO A 282 18.37 -7.83 -11.91
CA PRO A 282 19.18 -8.61 -10.98
C PRO A 282 18.38 -9.24 -9.82
N ILE A 283 17.36 -8.54 -9.30
CA ILE A 283 16.49 -9.07 -8.25
C ILE A 283 15.74 -10.30 -8.75
N SER A 284 15.04 -10.18 -9.89
CA SER A 284 14.32 -11.28 -10.54
C SER A 284 15.21 -12.49 -10.83
N LYS A 285 16.42 -12.25 -11.37
CA LYS A 285 17.42 -13.29 -11.62
C LYS A 285 17.88 -13.99 -10.34
N SER A 286 18.10 -13.25 -9.25
CA SER A 286 18.53 -13.82 -7.97
C SER A 286 17.45 -14.71 -7.35
N LEU A 287 16.19 -14.30 -7.42
CA LEU A 287 15.04 -15.09 -6.94
C LEU A 287 14.86 -16.36 -7.76
N ARG A 288 14.98 -16.28 -9.09
CA ARG A 288 14.88 -17.45 -9.98
C ARG A 288 15.90 -18.54 -9.65
N LYS A 289 17.15 -18.16 -9.34
CA LYS A 289 18.19 -19.13 -8.94
C LYS A 289 17.79 -19.92 -7.70
N ILE A 290 17.16 -19.27 -6.73
CA ILE A 290 16.74 -19.93 -5.49
C ILE A 290 15.52 -20.81 -5.75
N LEU A 291 14.61 -20.42 -6.65
CA LEU A 291 13.51 -21.29 -7.07
C LEU A 291 13.96 -22.60 -7.74
N MET A 292 15.21 -22.70 -8.21
CA MET A 292 15.75 -23.94 -8.77
C MET A 292 16.15 -24.99 -7.72
N THR A 293 16.21 -24.64 -6.44
CA THR A 293 16.60 -25.58 -5.36
C THR A 293 15.50 -26.58 -5.00
N GLY A 294 14.30 -26.40 -5.54
CA GLY A 294 13.14 -27.25 -5.31
C GLY A 294 12.24 -26.76 -4.18
N LEU A 295 11.03 -27.31 -4.12
CA LEU A 295 9.98 -26.87 -3.20
C LEU A 295 10.35 -27.19 -1.74
N PRO A 296 10.44 -26.19 -0.84
CA PRO A 296 10.76 -26.41 0.57
C PRO A 296 9.74 -27.30 1.30
N PRO A 297 10.15 -28.01 2.36
CA PRO A 297 9.23 -28.79 3.19
C PRO A 297 8.18 -27.90 3.85
N HIS A 298 7.10 -28.51 4.34
CA HIS A 298 6.06 -27.81 5.08
C HIS A 298 6.61 -27.27 6.41
N ASP A 299 6.40 -25.99 6.72
CA ASP A 299 6.69 -25.44 8.04
C ASP A 299 5.42 -25.58 8.90
N PRO A 300 5.48 -26.26 10.06
CA PRO A 300 4.31 -26.41 10.94
C PRO A 300 3.83 -25.07 11.52
N ARG A 301 4.65 -24.01 11.48
CA ARG A 301 4.27 -22.69 11.97
C ARG A 301 3.60 -21.89 10.84
N PRO A 302 2.47 -21.23 11.12
CA PRO A 302 1.86 -20.32 10.17
C PRO A 302 2.65 -19.01 10.19
N LEU A 303 3.83 -18.97 9.57
CA LEU A 303 4.61 -17.74 9.38
C LEU A 303 4.40 -17.23 7.96
N ALA A 304 4.29 -15.91 7.75
CA ALA A 304 4.16 -15.38 6.39
C ALA A 304 5.47 -15.47 5.61
N THR A 305 6.61 -15.46 6.32
CA THR A 305 7.97 -15.66 5.81
C THR A 305 8.39 -17.14 5.77
N ALA A 306 7.47 -18.08 6.06
CA ALA A 306 7.76 -19.51 5.98
C ALA A 306 8.38 -19.85 4.60
N PRO A 307 9.52 -20.57 4.53
CA PRO A 307 10.26 -20.79 3.29
C PRO A 307 9.40 -21.33 2.14
N ARG A 308 8.49 -22.25 2.44
CA ARG A 308 7.55 -22.82 1.46
C ARG A 308 6.57 -21.77 0.93
N LYS A 309 5.97 -20.94 1.80
CA LYS A 309 5.05 -19.88 1.39
C LYS A 309 5.77 -18.84 0.53
N LEU A 310 6.97 -18.40 0.95
CA LEU A 310 7.81 -17.51 0.16
C LEU A 310 8.17 -18.11 -1.20
N TYR A 311 8.57 -19.39 -1.26
CA TYR A 311 8.90 -20.07 -2.51
C TYR A 311 7.72 -20.03 -3.48
N ILE A 312 6.52 -20.40 -3.02
CA ILE A 312 5.32 -20.47 -3.86
C ILE A 312 4.95 -19.09 -4.41
N ARG A 313 4.89 -18.07 -3.53
CA ARG A 313 4.55 -16.68 -3.92
C ARG A 313 5.59 -16.10 -4.88
N THR A 314 6.88 -16.28 -4.57
CA THR A 314 7.98 -15.82 -5.44
C THR A 314 7.92 -16.51 -6.80
N GLY A 315 7.61 -17.81 -6.83
CA GLY A 315 7.43 -18.57 -8.06
C GLY A 315 6.34 -17.99 -8.94
N ALA A 316 5.15 -17.74 -8.37
CA ALA A 316 4.06 -17.11 -9.10
C ALA A 316 4.41 -15.69 -9.58
N ALA A 317 5.05 -14.87 -8.75
CA ALA A 317 5.42 -13.51 -9.13
C ALA A 317 6.51 -13.46 -10.23
N VAL A 318 7.51 -14.34 -10.17
CA VAL A 318 8.53 -14.45 -11.24
C VAL A 318 7.88 -14.93 -12.54
N THR A 319 6.97 -15.90 -12.47
CA THR A 319 6.21 -16.39 -13.63
C THR A 319 5.32 -15.31 -14.24
N ALA A 320 4.52 -14.63 -13.43
CA ALA A 320 3.62 -13.55 -13.88
C ALA A 320 4.40 -12.43 -14.57
N GLY A 321 5.65 -12.18 -14.17
CA GLY A 321 6.53 -11.21 -14.84
C GLY A 321 6.70 -11.47 -16.34
N HIS A 322 6.83 -12.74 -16.75
CA HIS A 322 6.97 -13.10 -18.16
C HIS A 322 5.69 -12.81 -18.96
N ALA A 323 4.53 -13.07 -18.37
CA ALA A 323 3.24 -12.74 -18.98
C ALA A 323 3.07 -11.22 -19.12
N LEU A 324 3.39 -10.47 -18.07
CA LEU A 324 3.18 -9.02 -18.02
C LEU A 324 4.11 -8.26 -18.98
N GLU A 325 5.35 -8.72 -19.18
CA GLU A 325 6.25 -8.17 -20.22
C GLU A 325 5.69 -8.40 -21.61
N TYR A 326 5.27 -9.64 -21.91
CA TYR A 326 4.64 -9.95 -23.19
C TYR A 326 3.42 -9.07 -23.46
N ILE A 327 2.55 -8.91 -22.44
CA ILE A 327 1.35 -8.08 -22.53
C ILE A 327 1.73 -6.63 -22.80
N HIS A 328 2.69 -6.08 -22.05
CA HIS A 328 3.15 -4.71 -22.22
C HIS A 328 3.70 -4.47 -23.63
N ASP A 329 4.61 -5.32 -24.10
CA ASP A 329 5.22 -5.21 -25.44
C ASP A 329 4.13 -5.22 -26.54
N ARG A 330 3.19 -6.17 -26.47
CA ARG A 330 2.07 -6.24 -27.43
C ARG A 330 1.18 -5.01 -27.38
N GLN A 331 0.87 -4.46 -26.20
CA GLN A 331 0.07 -3.24 -26.06
C GLN A 331 0.78 -2.01 -26.63
N GLN A 332 2.12 -1.98 -26.62
CA GLN A 332 2.92 -0.92 -27.23
C GLN A 332 3.20 -1.15 -28.73
N GLY A 333 2.69 -2.23 -29.33
CA GLY A 333 2.98 -2.59 -30.71
C GLY A 333 4.43 -3.04 -30.95
N VAL A 334 5.11 -3.50 -29.90
CA VAL A 334 6.47 -4.03 -29.93
C VAL A 334 6.43 -5.56 -29.96
N GLU A 335 7.36 -6.18 -30.69
CA GLU A 335 7.48 -7.65 -30.69
C GLU A 335 8.10 -8.13 -29.35
N PRO A 336 7.41 -9.02 -28.61
CA PRO A 336 7.93 -9.54 -27.35
C PRO A 336 9.21 -10.36 -27.52
N GLU A 337 10.11 -10.28 -26.53
CA GLU A 337 11.36 -11.06 -26.53
C GLU A 337 11.12 -12.58 -26.54
N LYS A 338 10.05 -13.04 -25.88
CA LYS A 338 9.65 -14.45 -25.80
C LYS A 338 8.35 -14.64 -26.55
N SER A 339 8.24 -15.75 -27.30
CA SER A 339 6.99 -16.07 -28.00
C SER A 339 5.86 -16.38 -27.01
N TYR A 340 4.61 -16.28 -27.47
CA TYR A 340 3.44 -16.63 -26.67
C TYR A 340 3.57 -18.04 -26.08
N ASP A 341 3.93 -19.01 -26.90
CA ASP A 341 4.11 -20.41 -26.49
C ASP A 341 5.16 -20.60 -25.39
N GLN A 342 6.27 -19.85 -25.46
CA GLN A 342 7.30 -19.89 -24.41
C GLN A 342 6.76 -19.35 -23.09
N VAL A 343 6.03 -18.24 -23.13
CA VAL A 343 5.45 -17.61 -21.94
C VAL A 343 4.32 -18.47 -21.37
N ASP A 344 3.41 -18.96 -22.21
CA ASP A 344 2.32 -19.85 -21.84
C ASP A 344 2.84 -21.15 -21.19
N ALA A 345 3.91 -21.75 -21.73
CA ALA A 345 4.55 -22.92 -21.12
C ALA A 345 5.13 -22.64 -19.73
N ILE A 346 5.70 -21.43 -19.50
CA ILE A 346 6.20 -21.01 -18.19
C ILE A 346 5.04 -20.88 -17.19
N VAL A 347 3.94 -20.24 -17.61
CA VAL A 347 2.74 -20.05 -16.79
C VAL A 347 2.08 -21.40 -16.46
N ASN A 348 1.88 -22.27 -17.44
CA ASN A 348 1.28 -23.60 -17.25
C ASN A 348 2.11 -24.52 -16.35
N ARG A 349 3.45 -24.44 -16.41
CA ARG A 349 4.33 -25.15 -15.48
C ARG A 349 4.11 -24.68 -14.04
N CYS A 350 3.92 -23.38 -13.84
CA CYS A 350 3.61 -22.83 -12.53
C CYS A 350 2.23 -23.29 -12.04
N ILE A 351 1.19 -23.21 -12.88
CA ILE A 351 -0.16 -23.69 -12.56
C ILE A 351 -0.15 -25.16 -12.15
N SER A 352 0.56 -26.01 -12.91
CA SER A 352 0.69 -27.45 -12.59
C SER A 352 1.32 -27.67 -11.22
N MET A 353 2.31 -26.86 -10.84
CA MET A 353 2.93 -26.93 -9.50
C MET A 353 1.93 -26.55 -8.39
N LEU A 354 1.08 -25.54 -8.65
CA LEU A 354 0.14 -25.01 -7.68
C LEU A 354 -1.10 -25.90 -7.50
N VAL A 355 -1.59 -26.54 -8.57
CA VAL A 355 -2.86 -27.29 -8.58
C VAL A 355 -2.70 -28.77 -8.17
N VAL A 356 -1.55 -29.40 -8.43
CA VAL A 356 -1.35 -30.87 -8.27
C VAL A 356 -1.20 -31.35 -6.81
N LYS A 357 -1.23 -30.47 -5.80
CA LYS A 357 -1.10 -30.86 -4.38
C LYS A 357 -2.31 -30.41 -3.53
N PRO A 358 -3.45 -31.12 -3.61
CA PRO A 358 -4.74 -30.71 -3.05
C PRO A 358 -4.93 -31.11 -1.57
N ASN A 359 -3.88 -31.05 -0.76
CA ASN A 359 -4.05 -31.27 0.68
C ASN A 359 -4.11 -29.92 1.38
N SER A 360 -5.28 -29.64 1.98
CA SER A 360 -5.66 -28.54 2.87
C SER A 360 -6.22 -27.28 2.20
N LEU A 361 -7.14 -26.62 2.92
CA LEU A 361 -7.92 -25.42 2.59
C LEU A 361 -7.08 -24.16 2.28
N ASP A 362 -5.81 -24.32 1.94
CA ASP A 362 -4.81 -23.27 1.71
C ASP A 362 -4.97 -22.51 0.37
N LEU A 363 -5.90 -22.91 -0.50
CA LEU A 363 -6.04 -22.33 -1.84
C LEU A 363 -6.35 -20.82 -1.84
N PHE A 364 -7.11 -20.32 -0.86
CA PHE A 364 -7.36 -18.87 -0.69
C PHE A 364 -6.26 -18.16 0.12
N HIS A 365 -5.42 -18.90 0.83
CA HIS A 365 -4.29 -18.37 1.61
C HIS A 365 -3.01 -18.22 0.77
N CYS A 366 -3.02 -18.69 -0.48
CA CYS A 366 -1.95 -18.48 -1.43
C CYS A 366 -2.38 -17.56 -2.58
N ASN A 367 -2.10 -16.26 -2.44
CA ASN A 367 -2.27 -15.21 -3.48
C ASN A 367 -1.59 -15.54 -4.83
N ALA A 368 -0.77 -16.59 -4.87
CA ALA A 368 -0.09 -17.10 -6.03
C ALA A 368 -1.04 -17.64 -7.12
N VAL A 369 -2.06 -18.44 -6.75
CA VAL A 369 -2.96 -19.06 -7.74
C VAL A 369 -3.79 -18.01 -8.48
N PRO A 370 -4.51 -17.11 -7.78
CA PRO A 370 -5.30 -16.09 -8.46
C PRO A 370 -4.45 -15.15 -9.32
N MET A 371 -3.26 -14.74 -8.85
CA MET A 371 -2.36 -13.91 -9.67
C MET A 371 -1.95 -14.62 -10.96
N THR A 372 -1.56 -15.89 -10.85
CA THR A 372 -1.09 -16.67 -12.00
C THR A 372 -2.18 -16.76 -13.06
N PHE A 373 -3.40 -17.11 -12.68
CA PHE A 373 -4.55 -17.17 -13.60
C PHE A 373 -4.95 -15.79 -14.13
N SER A 374 -4.95 -14.74 -13.31
CA SER A 374 -5.22 -13.38 -13.78
C SER A 374 -4.21 -12.97 -14.86
N SER A 375 -2.91 -13.19 -14.63
CA SER A 375 -1.88 -12.88 -15.63
C SER A 375 -2.01 -13.76 -16.89
N HIS A 376 -2.46 -15.01 -16.75
CA HIS A 376 -2.65 -15.94 -17.86
C HIS A 376 -3.81 -15.54 -18.77
N ILE A 377 -4.95 -15.15 -18.19
CA ILE A 377 -6.12 -14.71 -18.96
C ILE A 377 -5.79 -13.42 -19.73
N VAL A 378 -5.05 -12.47 -19.13
CA VAL A 378 -4.61 -11.26 -19.84
C VAL A 378 -3.64 -11.63 -20.97
N LEU A 379 -2.70 -12.55 -20.73
CA LEU A 379 -1.76 -13.03 -21.76
C LEU A 379 -2.51 -13.62 -22.95
N GLN A 380 -3.42 -14.56 -22.69
CA GLN A 380 -4.21 -15.26 -23.72
C GLN A 380 -5.10 -14.28 -24.50
N SER A 381 -5.85 -13.44 -23.79
CA SER A 381 -6.74 -12.46 -24.43
C SER A 381 -5.98 -11.41 -25.26
N THR A 382 -4.81 -10.97 -24.78
CA THR A 382 -3.94 -10.05 -25.54
C THR A 382 -3.42 -10.72 -26.80
N HIS A 383 -2.97 -11.97 -26.71
CA HIS A 383 -2.48 -12.72 -27.87
C HIS A 383 -3.59 -13.02 -28.88
N ILE A 384 -4.78 -13.41 -28.42
CA ILE A 384 -5.96 -13.63 -29.28
C ILE A 384 -6.30 -12.36 -30.05
N ARG A 385 -6.32 -11.19 -29.40
CA ARG A 385 -6.58 -9.90 -30.06
C ARG A 385 -5.51 -9.57 -31.11
N TYR A 386 -4.25 -9.85 -30.83
CA TYR A 386 -3.16 -9.71 -31.80
C TYR A 386 -3.40 -10.62 -33.02
N LEU A 387 -3.73 -11.89 -32.80
CA LEU A 387 -4.01 -12.83 -33.89
C LEU A 387 -5.25 -12.43 -34.69
N GLN A 388 -6.31 -11.88 -34.08
CA GLN A 388 -7.49 -11.41 -34.83
C GLN A 388 -7.15 -10.31 -35.85
N VAL A 389 -6.23 -9.41 -35.49
CA VAL A 389 -5.72 -8.37 -36.40
C VAL A 389 -4.85 -8.98 -37.51
N ALA A 390 -4.04 -9.99 -37.19
CA ALA A 390 -3.15 -10.66 -38.13
C ALA A 390 -3.90 -11.60 -39.12
N VAL A 391 -4.84 -12.41 -38.62
CA VAL A 391 -5.64 -13.38 -39.41
C VAL A 391 -6.49 -12.69 -40.48
N SER A 392 -6.88 -11.44 -40.24
CA SER A 392 -7.54 -10.59 -41.23
C SER A 392 -6.67 -10.30 -42.48
N ALA A 393 -5.40 -10.73 -42.49
CA ALA A 393 -4.43 -10.61 -43.58
C ALA A 393 -4.10 -11.95 -44.31
N GLU A 394 -4.93 -13.00 -44.17
CA GLU A 394 -4.90 -14.27 -44.93
C GLU A 394 -3.66 -15.19 -44.76
N GLN A 395 -3.41 -15.71 -43.55
CA GLN A 395 -2.37 -16.75 -43.31
C GLN A 395 -2.86 -17.97 -42.49
N PRO A 396 -2.65 -19.22 -42.95
CA PRO A 396 -3.17 -20.43 -42.29
C PRO A 396 -2.43 -20.89 -41.02
N LEU A 397 -1.17 -20.47 -40.80
CA LEU A 397 -0.42 -20.77 -39.56
C LEU A 397 -1.02 -20.10 -38.31
N GLU A 398 -1.72 -18.99 -38.50
CA GLU A 398 -2.30 -18.20 -37.41
C GLU A 398 -3.62 -18.80 -36.88
N GLU A 399 -4.27 -19.68 -37.65
CA GLU A 399 -5.53 -20.31 -37.26
C GLU A 399 -5.33 -21.41 -36.19
N GLU A 400 -4.26 -22.21 -36.29
CA GLU A 400 -3.91 -23.22 -35.28
C GLU A 400 -3.48 -22.56 -33.96
N GLU A 401 -2.63 -21.52 -34.02
CA GLU A 401 -2.22 -20.74 -32.85
C GLU A 401 -3.42 -20.08 -32.18
N PHE A 402 -4.36 -19.54 -32.97
CA PHE A 402 -5.60 -18.96 -32.47
C PHE A 402 -6.45 -19.99 -31.72
N ALA A 403 -6.67 -21.17 -32.30
CA ALA A 403 -7.44 -22.23 -31.68
C ALA A 403 -6.81 -22.70 -30.34
N LYS A 404 -5.47 -22.81 -30.31
CA LYS A 404 -4.72 -23.17 -29.09
C LYS A 404 -4.86 -22.10 -28.01
N ALA A 405 -4.67 -20.83 -28.35
CA ALA A 405 -4.81 -19.72 -27.41
C ALA A 405 -6.24 -19.62 -26.86
N LEU A 406 -7.25 -19.84 -27.72
CA LEU A 406 -8.66 -19.84 -27.34
C LEU A 406 -9.01 -21.00 -26.40
N ALA A 407 -8.51 -22.21 -26.66
CA ALA A 407 -8.70 -23.35 -25.77
C ALA A 407 -8.05 -23.11 -24.40
N ALA A 408 -6.85 -22.52 -24.38
CA ALA A 408 -6.17 -22.16 -23.15
C ALA A 408 -6.95 -21.08 -22.37
N LEU A 409 -7.50 -20.08 -23.06
CA LEU A 409 -8.37 -19.05 -22.47
C LEU A 409 -9.62 -19.65 -21.83
N LYS A 410 -10.30 -20.56 -22.53
CA LYS A 410 -11.49 -21.25 -22.00
C LYS A 410 -11.17 -22.01 -20.70
N PHE A 411 -10.04 -22.71 -20.65
CA PHE A 411 -9.60 -23.39 -19.43
C PHE A 411 -9.34 -22.41 -18.28
N SER A 412 -8.55 -21.36 -18.52
CA SER A 412 -8.21 -20.38 -17.49
C SER A 412 -9.43 -19.61 -16.97
N ARG A 413 -10.40 -19.30 -17.85
CA ARG A 413 -11.69 -18.69 -17.49
C ARG A 413 -12.47 -19.56 -16.51
N SER A 414 -12.61 -20.86 -16.80
CA SER A 414 -13.34 -21.79 -15.94
C SER A 414 -12.75 -21.82 -14.54
N ILE A 415 -11.43 -21.97 -14.42
CA ILE A 415 -10.77 -22.00 -13.11
C ILE A 415 -10.87 -20.65 -12.38
N ALA A 416 -10.77 -19.54 -13.11
CA ALA A 416 -10.96 -18.21 -12.51
C ALA A 416 -12.35 -18.02 -11.91
N TRP A 417 -13.39 -18.48 -12.61
CA TRP A 417 -14.75 -18.40 -12.09
C TRP A 417 -15.01 -19.38 -10.94
N ASP A 418 -14.41 -20.58 -10.96
CA ASP A 418 -14.46 -21.52 -9.84
C ASP A 418 -13.80 -20.93 -8.57
N MET A 419 -12.72 -20.17 -8.71
CA MET A 419 -12.16 -19.41 -7.58
C MET A 419 -13.15 -18.38 -7.05
N MET A 420 -13.91 -17.72 -7.92
CA MET A 420 -14.96 -16.78 -7.51
C MET A 420 -16.11 -17.47 -6.78
N ARG A 421 -16.49 -18.68 -7.19
CA ARG A 421 -17.50 -19.51 -6.50
C ARG A 421 -17.12 -19.83 -5.07
N VAL A 422 -15.86 -20.18 -4.83
CA VAL A 422 -15.32 -20.34 -3.47
C VAL A 422 -15.34 -18.99 -2.74
N GLY A 423 -15.03 -17.90 -3.43
CA GLY A 423 -15.19 -16.52 -2.92
C GLY A 423 -16.61 -16.23 -2.42
N PHE A 424 -17.66 -16.65 -3.15
CA PHE A 424 -19.06 -16.51 -2.71
C PHE A 424 -19.34 -17.26 -1.40
N GLN A 425 -18.63 -18.35 -1.14
CA GLN A 425 -18.76 -19.12 0.10
C GLN A 425 -18.02 -18.46 1.27
N MET A 426 -16.89 -17.82 1.01
CA MET A 426 -16.05 -17.21 2.05
C MET A 426 -16.42 -15.77 2.40
N ILE A 427 -16.82 -14.97 1.41
CA ILE A 427 -17.11 -13.54 1.56
C ILE A 427 -18.61 -13.38 1.78
N LYS A 428 -19.03 -13.31 3.05
CA LYS A 428 -20.45 -13.19 3.41
C LYS A 428 -20.86 -11.78 3.83
N SER A 429 -19.90 -10.90 4.05
CA SER A 429 -20.13 -9.54 4.54
C SER A 429 -18.98 -8.62 4.19
N GLU A 430 -19.21 -7.32 4.33
CA GLU A 430 -18.18 -6.30 4.24
C GLU A 430 -17.03 -6.50 5.25
N ASP A 431 -17.34 -6.92 6.48
CA ASP A 431 -16.31 -7.20 7.49
C ASP A 431 -15.33 -8.31 7.04
N SER A 432 -15.83 -9.29 6.29
CA SER A 432 -15.04 -10.40 5.75
C SER A 432 -13.86 -9.90 4.89
N ILE A 433 -14.04 -8.79 4.15
CA ILE A 433 -13.01 -8.20 3.29
C ILE A 433 -11.78 -7.78 4.08
N SER A 434 -11.97 -7.25 5.29
CA SER A 434 -10.87 -6.68 6.08
C SER A 434 -9.86 -7.75 6.52
N ARG A 435 -10.30 -9.01 6.65
CA ARG A 435 -9.47 -10.13 7.12
C ARG A 435 -8.88 -10.98 5.98
N LEU A 436 -9.15 -10.62 4.73
CA LEU A 436 -8.66 -11.33 3.57
C LEU A 436 -7.43 -10.63 2.96
N PRO A 437 -6.48 -11.38 2.37
CA PRO A 437 -5.34 -10.81 1.69
C PRO A 437 -5.74 -9.85 0.56
N LEU A 438 -5.23 -8.61 0.58
CA LEU A 438 -5.49 -7.61 -0.46
C LEU A 438 -5.11 -8.14 -1.86
N SER A 439 -3.91 -8.73 -2.01
CA SER A 439 -3.46 -9.25 -3.31
C SER A 439 -4.34 -10.38 -3.85
N GLY A 440 -4.82 -11.27 -2.96
CA GLY A 440 -5.74 -12.35 -3.30
C GLY A 440 -7.08 -11.80 -3.78
N LEU A 441 -7.66 -10.85 -3.05
CA LEU A 441 -8.89 -10.18 -3.45
C LEU A 441 -8.73 -9.45 -4.78
N CYS A 442 -7.69 -8.61 -4.94
CA CYS A 442 -7.42 -7.93 -6.21
C CYS A 442 -7.33 -8.93 -7.37
N SER A 443 -6.60 -10.03 -7.18
CA SER A 443 -6.36 -11.01 -8.24
C SER A 443 -7.59 -11.85 -8.58
N VAL A 444 -8.37 -12.31 -7.59
CA VAL A 444 -9.61 -13.08 -7.82
C VAL A 444 -10.66 -12.20 -8.49
N LEU A 445 -10.88 -10.98 -7.97
CA LEU A 445 -11.88 -10.06 -8.51
C LEU A 445 -11.47 -9.58 -9.91
N ARG A 446 -10.18 -9.30 -10.14
CA ARG A 446 -9.68 -8.98 -11.47
C ARG A 446 -9.83 -10.15 -12.45
N ALA A 447 -9.53 -11.37 -12.03
CA ALA A 447 -9.69 -12.56 -12.86
C ALA A 447 -11.16 -12.78 -13.24
N ALA A 448 -12.10 -12.62 -12.29
CA ALA A 448 -13.52 -12.67 -12.55
C ALA A 448 -13.97 -11.56 -13.53
N LEU A 449 -13.46 -10.34 -13.37
CA LEU A 449 -13.70 -9.26 -14.34
C LEU A 449 -13.19 -9.62 -15.74
N LEU A 450 -12.01 -10.23 -15.86
CA LEU A 450 -11.46 -10.68 -17.14
C LEU A 450 -12.32 -11.75 -17.80
N VAL A 451 -12.95 -12.63 -17.01
CA VAL A 451 -13.93 -13.60 -17.51
C VAL A 451 -15.14 -12.87 -18.11
N LEU A 452 -15.64 -11.81 -17.47
CA LEU A 452 -16.71 -11.01 -18.08
C LEU A 452 -16.23 -10.32 -19.37
N GLU A 453 -15.06 -9.67 -19.34
CA GLU A 453 -14.49 -8.93 -20.49
C GLU A 453 -14.21 -9.80 -21.72
N THR A 454 -13.96 -11.09 -21.50
CA THR A 454 -13.64 -12.06 -22.57
C THR A 454 -14.84 -12.92 -22.98
N ASN A 455 -16.04 -12.64 -22.47
CA ASN A 455 -17.24 -13.41 -22.79
C ASN A 455 -17.58 -13.41 -24.30
N GLY A 456 -17.28 -12.31 -25.01
CA GLY A 456 -17.45 -12.24 -26.46
C GLY A 456 -16.46 -13.08 -27.27
N LEU A 457 -15.40 -13.61 -26.64
CA LEU A 457 -14.39 -14.43 -27.30
C LEU A 457 -14.67 -15.93 -27.16
N VAL A 458 -15.34 -16.36 -26.07
CA VAL A 458 -15.55 -17.77 -25.74
C VAL A 458 -17.02 -18.01 -25.43
N ASP A 459 -17.66 -18.91 -26.17
CA ASP A 459 -19.00 -19.41 -25.87
C ASP A 459 -18.89 -20.63 -24.93
N ASP A 460 -19.03 -20.40 -23.63
CA ASP A 460 -18.90 -21.43 -22.59
C ASP A 460 -20.06 -21.50 -21.58
N ASN A 461 -21.07 -20.64 -21.67
CA ASN A 461 -22.22 -20.58 -20.74
C ASN A 461 -21.80 -20.77 -19.27
N LEU A 462 -20.76 -20.05 -18.85
CA LEU A 462 -20.03 -20.34 -17.61
C LEU A 462 -20.80 -19.98 -16.32
N PHE A 463 -21.73 -19.04 -16.41
CA PHE A 463 -22.39 -18.42 -15.25
C PHE A 463 -23.69 -19.11 -14.87
N GLU A 464 -23.88 -19.38 -13.58
CA GLU A 464 -25.16 -19.80 -13.02
C GLU A 464 -26.03 -18.59 -12.60
N GLU A 465 -27.33 -18.82 -12.40
CA GLU A 465 -28.29 -17.78 -12.03
C GLU A 465 -27.89 -17.12 -10.69
N GLY A 466 -27.80 -15.79 -10.67
CA GLY A 466 -27.45 -15.00 -9.48
C GLY A 466 -25.94 -14.88 -9.16
N GLU A 467 -25.06 -15.61 -9.86
CA GLU A 467 -23.61 -15.51 -9.60
C GLU A 467 -23.03 -14.14 -9.97
N ILE A 468 -23.53 -13.51 -11.02
CA ILE A 468 -23.11 -12.17 -11.44
C ILE A 468 -23.50 -11.12 -10.38
N ASP A 469 -24.72 -11.21 -9.84
CA ASP A 469 -25.17 -10.31 -8.77
C ASP A 469 -24.35 -10.49 -7.49
N ALA A 470 -24.03 -11.73 -7.13
CA ALA A 470 -23.15 -12.05 -6.01
C ALA A 470 -21.74 -11.47 -6.20
N TYR A 471 -21.20 -11.55 -7.43
CA TYR A 471 -19.91 -10.93 -7.79
C TYR A 471 -19.94 -9.41 -7.64
N VAL A 472 -20.97 -8.74 -8.18
CA VAL A 472 -21.15 -7.29 -8.05
C VAL A 472 -21.29 -6.86 -6.59
N GLN A 473 -22.02 -7.63 -5.78
CA GLN A 473 -22.15 -7.38 -4.34
C GLN A 473 -20.80 -7.45 -3.61
N ILE A 474 -19.95 -8.43 -3.94
CA ILE A 474 -18.60 -8.54 -3.37
C ILE A 474 -17.73 -7.37 -3.82
N LEU A 475 -17.83 -6.92 -5.08
CA LEU A 475 -17.12 -5.74 -5.54
C LEU A 475 -17.52 -4.47 -4.75
N HIS A 476 -18.80 -4.33 -4.38
CA HIS A 476 -19.27 -3.25 -3.50
C HIS A 476 -18.63 -3.30 -2.11
N TRP A 477 -18.58 -4.48 -1.49
CA TRP A 477 -17.88 -4.67 -0.21
C TRP A 477 -16.38 -4.47 -0.31
N PHE A 478 -15.77 -4.86 -1.43
CA PHE A 478 -14.36 -4.62 -1.67
C PHE A 478 -14.07 -3.12 -1.81
N ALA A 479 -14.91 -2.40 -2.57
CA ALA A 479 -14.79 -0.96 -2.79
C ALA A 479 -14.94 -0.11 -1.53
N SER A 480 -15.70 -0.57 -0.53
CA SER A 480 -15.83 0.13 0.75
C SER A 480 -14.57 0.07 1.61
N ARG A 481 -13.68 -0.91 1.36
CA ARG A 481 -12.37 -1.01 2.01
C ARG A 481 -11.25 -0.46 1.14
N TRP A 482 -11.26 -0.79 -0.15
CA TRP A 482 -10.19 -0.57 -1.12
C TRP A 482 -10.76 0.09 -2.38
N THR A 483 -10.45 1.36 -2.58
CA THR A 483 -11.11 2.18 -3.62
C THR A 483 -10.77 1.74 -5.05
N ILE A 484 -9.74 0.90 -5.27
CA ILE A 484 -9.53 0.23 -6.56
C ILE A 484 -10.75 -0.61 -6.98
N GLY A 485 -11.52 -1.12 -6.02
CA GLY A 485 -12.78 -1.82 -6.29
C GLY A 485 -13.82 -0.99 -7.04
N ASN A 486 -13.79 0.35 -6.92
CA ASN A 486 -14.65 1.23 -7.71
C ASN A 486 -14.33 1.15 -9.21
N GLU A 487 -13.05 0.95 -9.57
CA GLU A 487 -12.65 0.76 -10.96
C GLU A 487 -13.21 -0.56 -11.50
N TYR A 488 -13.12 -1.64 -10.72
CA TYR A 488 -13.70 -2.94 -11.09
C TYR A 488 -15.23 -2.88 -11.21
N LEU A 489 -15.91 -2.18 -10.29
CA LEU A 489 -17.36 -1.94 -10.38
C LEU A 489 -17.74 -1.19 -11.64
N ALA A 490 -17.03 -0.10 -11.96
CA ALA A 490 -17.29 0.69 -13.16
C ALA A 490 -17.13 -0.16 -14.42
N LYS A 491 -16.06 -0.96 -14.49
CA LYS A 491 -15.81 -1.83 -15.64
C LYS A 491 -16.79 -3.00 -15.73
N ALA A 492 -17.16 -3.60 -14.60
CA ALA A 492 -18.16 -4.68 -14.58
C ALA A 492 -19.51 -4.17 -15.12
N LYS A 493 -19.94 -2.98 -14.73
CA LYS A 493 -21.15 -2.34 -15.28
C LYS A 493 -21.03 -2.09 -16.78
N GLU A 494 -19.91 -1.55 -17.24
CA GLU A 494 -19.67 -1.34 -18.68
C GLU A 494 -19.81 -2.63 -19.50
N VAL A 495 -19.31 -3.75 -18.98
CA VAL A 495 -19.31 -5.06 -19.68
C VAL A 495 -20.68 -5.74 -19.63
N LEU A 496 -21.47 -5.53 -18.56
CA LEU A 496 -22.77 -6.18 -18.37
C LEU A 496 -23.94 -5.43 -19.03
N GLY A 497 -23.76 -4.16 -19.39
CA GLY A 497 -24.81 -3.28 -19.92
C GLY A 497 -25.61 -2.59 -18.84
#